data_AF-A0A944KW75-F1
#
_entry.id   AF-A0A944KW75-F1
#
_cell.length_a   1.000
_cell.length_b   1.000
_cell.length_c   1.000
_cell.angle_alpha   90.00
_cell.angle_beta   90.00
_cell.angle_gamma   90.00
#
_symmetry.space_group_name_H-M   'P 1'
#
loop_
_entity.id
_entity.type
_entity.pdbx_description
1 polymer ?
#
loop_
_entity_poly.entity_id
_entity_poly.type
_entity_poly.pdbx_seq_one_letter_code
_entity_poly.pdbx_strand_id
1 'polypeptide(L)'
;MSGDLAELAPLARVIAKALRDTPIRLGDPDTTPELVGSLTVAVAVYIGREVLPPGALDEARPPATTWTVEAQRANGQWTGYAPPRGRRSEALEDLARWEASPASWPYRVVRTTTITTIEQPPTKGEQP
;
A
#
# COMPACT_ATOMS: atom_id res chain seq x y z
N MET A 1 -28.67 2.74 25.05
CA MET A 1 -27.77 2.57 23.90
C MET A 1 -26.39 3.14 24.23
N SER A 2 -25.72 2.64 25.27
CA SER A 2 -24.48 3.25 25.79
C SER A 2 -23.28 2.30 25.84
N GLY A 3 -23.44 1.06 25.36
CA GLY A 3 -22.34 0.06 25.30
C GLY A 3 -21.34 0.35 24.19
N ASP A 4 -21.80 0.94 23.09
CA ASP A 4 -21.06 1.10 21.83
C ASP A 4 -19.87 2.09 21.93
N LEU A 5 -20.04 3.18 22.70
CA LEU A 5 -18.97 4.17 22.91
C LEU A 5 -17.90 3.71 23.90
N ALA A 6 -18.23 2.79 24.81
CA ALA A 6 -17.28 2.25 25.77
C ALA A 6 -16.26 1.33 25.10
N GLU A 7 -16.68 0.56 24.10
CA GLU A 7 -15.82 -0.31 23.29
C GLU A 7 -14.81 0.49 22.46
N LEU A 8 -15.16 1.72 22.07
CA LEU A 8 -14.28 2.62 21.33
C LEU A 8 -13.32 3.43 22.20
N ALA A 9 -13.44 3.35 23.53
CA ALA A 9 -12.60 4.12 24.46
C ALA A 9 -11.08 3.91 24.26
N PRO A 10 -10.57 2.71 23.95
CA PRO A 10 -9.14 2.52 23.68
C PRO A 10 -8.68 3.23 22.41
N LEU A 11 -9.46 3.17 21.32
CA LEU A 11 -9.17 3.87 20.07
C LEU A 11 -9.18 5.39 20.26
N ALA A 12 -10.16 5.91 21.01
CA ALA A 12 -10.24 7.33 21.34
C ALA A 12 -8.99 7.83 22.10
N ARG A 13 -8.41 7.01 22.98
CA ARG A 13 -7.15 7.34 23.67
C ARG A 13 -5.96 7.40 22.72
N VAL A 14 -5.89 6.50 21.74
CA VAL A 14 -4.83 6.48 20.72
C VAL A 14 -4.91 7.75 19.86
N ILE A 15 -6.10 8.10 19.38
CA ILE A 15 -6.33 9.33 18.60
C ILE A 15 -5.97 10.57 19.43
N ALA A 16 -6.47 10.65 20.67
CA ALA A 16 -6.20 11.79 21.56
C ALA A 16 -4.73 11.93 21.95
N LYS A 17 -3.96 10.84 21.92
CA LYS A 17 -2.51 10.86 22.10
C LYS A 17 -1.81 11.39 20.85
N ALA A 18 -2.13 10.85 19.67
CA ALA A 18 -1.56 11.29 18.40
C ALA A 18 -1.81 12.79 18.14
N LEU A 19 -3.00 13.29 18.46
CA LEU A 19 -3.33 14.71 18.38
C LEU A 19 -2.51 15.58 19.35
N ARG A 20 -2.14 15.06 20.52
CA ARG A 20 -1.32 15.77 21.52
C ARG A 20 0.16 15.78 21.14
N ASP A 21 0.65 14.66 20.63
CA ASP A 21 2.06 14.45 20.35
C ASP A 21 2.48 15.06 19.00
N THR A 22 1.53 15.37 18.11
CA THR A 22 1.80 16.02 16.82
C THR A 22 1.73 17.55 16.96
N PRO A 23 2.84 18.28 16.78
CA PRO A 23 2.84 19.73 16.87
C PRO A 23 2.11 20.35 15.66
N ILE A 24 0.88 20.82 15.87
CA ILE A 24 0.12 21.54 14.84
C ILE A 24 0.50 23.01 14.86
N ARG A 25 1.15 23.50 13.80
CA ARG A 25 1.39 24.94 13.57
C ARG A 25 0.25 25.51 12.72
N LEU A 26 -0.60 26.32 13.33
CA LEU A 26 -1.70 27.00 12.62
C LEU A 26 -1.12 27.95 11.55
N GLY A 27 -1.50 27.73 10.29
CA GLY A 27 -1.06 28.54 9.14
C GLY A 27 0.00 27.88 8.26
N ASP A 28 0.47 26.68 8.63
CA ASP A 28 1.43 25.91 7.84
C ASP A 28 0.70 24.83 7.01
N PRO A 29 0.76 24.85 5.66
CA PRO A 29 0.06 23.87 4.82
C PRO A 29 0.55 22.43 5.01
N ASP A 30 1.76 22.23 5.56
CA ASP A 30 2.37 20.90 5.70
C ASP A 30 1.97 20.18 6.99
N THR A 31 1.35 20.87 7.95
CA THR A 31 0.97 20.25 9.25
C THR A 31 -0.24 19.32 9.17
N THR A 32 -1.13 19.51 8.18
CA THR A 32 -2.29 18.63 8.00
C THR A 32 -1.87 17.24 7.48
N PRO A 33 -1.03 17.12 6.43
CA PRO A 33 -0.44 15.85 6.03
C PRO A 33 0.31 15.12 7.14
N GLU A 34 1.09 15.84 7.96
CA GLU A 34 1.82 15.25 9.10
C GLU A 34 0.89 14.66 10.16
N LEU A 35 -0.16 15.40 10.53
CA LEU A 35 -1.17 14.92 11.48
C LEU A 35 -1.91 13.69 10.96
N VAL A 36 -2.31 13.71 9.68
CA VAL A 36 -2.95 12.58 9.02
C VAL A 36 -2.02 11.37 8.99
N GLY A 37 -0.74 11.57 8.68
CA GLY A 37 0.28 10.52 8.72
C GLY A 37 0.43 9.89 10.11
N SER A 38 0.60 10.72 11.14
CA SER A 38 0.72 10.26 12.53
C SER A 38 -0.53 9.52 13.02
N LEU A 39 -1.73 10.03 12.74
CA LEU A 39 -2.99 9.36 13.08
C LEU A 39 -3.14 8.02 12.36
N THR A 40 -2.80 7.97 11.07
CA THR A 40 -2.88 6.75 10.26
C THR A 40 -2.00 5.65 10.84
N VAL A 41 -0.75 5.98 11.20
CA VAL A 41 0.19 5.02 11.80
C VAL A 41 -0.31 4.57 13.18
N ALA A 42 -0.76 5.49 14.03
CA ALA A 42 -1.21 5.16 15.38
C ALA A 42 -2.43 4.23 15.37
N VAL A 43 -3.40 4.48 14.48
CA VAL A 43 -4.58 3.63 14.31
C VAL A 43 -4.21 2.27 13.75
N ALA A 44 -3.32 2.21 12.75
CA ALA A 44 -2.86 0.94 12.18
C ALA A 44 -2.16 0.06 13.23
N VAL A 45 -1.33 0.65 14.09
CA VAL A 45 -0.67 -0.06 15.20
C VAL A 45 -1.70 -0.57 16.21
N TYR A 46 -2.71 0.23 16.55
CA TYR A 46 -3.78 -0.20 17.46
C TYR A 46 -4.54 -1.40 16.89
N ILE A 47 -4.97 -1.33 15.63
CA ILE A 47 -5.67 -2.43 14.95
C ILE A 47 -4.82 -3.69 14.96
N GLY A 48 -3.54 -3.55 14.61
CA GLY A 48 -2.58 -4.64 14.57
C GLY A 48 -2.35 -5.36 15.91
N ARG A 49 -2.48 -4.64 17.03
CA ARG A 49 -2.20 -5.16 18.37
C ARG A 49 -3.44 -5.65 19.11
N GLU A 50 -4.56 -4.94 18.95
CA GLU A 50 -5.71 -5.07 19.85
C GLU A 50 -6.96 -5.61 19.13
N VAL A 51 -7.03 -5.51 17.80
CA VAL A 51 -8.21 -5.93 17.03
C VAL A 51 -7.94 -7.22 16.26
N LEU A 52 -6.76 -7.32 15.63
CA LEU A 52 -6.40 -8.50 14.86
C LEU A 52 -5.93 -9.65 15.77
N PRO A 53 -6.21 -10.91 15.40
CA PRO A 53 -5.68 -12.05 16.13
C PRO A 53 -4.14 -12.08 16.06
N PRO A 54 -3.47 -12.64 17.09
CA PRO A 54 -2.02 -12.79 17.09
C PRO A 54 -1.53 -13.53 15.84
N GLY A 55 -0.51 -12.99 15.16
CA GLY A 55 0.03 -13.56 13.91
C GLY A 55 -0.64 -13.08 12.62
N ALA A 56 -1.78 -12.38 12.67
CA ALA A 56 -2.45 -11.86 11.48
C ALA A 56 -1.58 -10.88 10.67
N LEU A 57 -0.68 -10.15 11.34
CA LEU A 57 0.29 -9.28 10.67
C LEU A 57 1.54 -10.01 10.19
N ASP A 58 1.89 -11.15 10.79
CA ASP A 58 3.02 -11.96 10.37
C ASP A 58 2.72 -12.70 9.05
N GLU A 59 1.45 -13.02 8.82
CA GLU A 59 0.93 -13.58 7.58
C GLU A 59 0.72 -12.52 6.49
N ALA A 60 0.60 -11.24 6.84
CA ALA A 60 0.38 -10.16 5.90
C ALA A 60 1.65 -9.88 5.07
N ARG A 61 1.82 -10.62 3.96
CA ARG A 61 2.87 -10.32 2.99
C ARG A 61 2.57 -8.95 2.36
N PRO A 62 3.48 -7.97 2.44
CA PRO A 62 3.25 -6.68 1.80
C PRO A 62 3.04 -6.89 0.29
N PRO A 63 2.13 -6.12 -0.33
CA PRO A 63 1.90 -6.26 -1.77
C PRO A 63 3.19 -5.98 -2.52
N ALA A 64 3.64 -6.96 -3.30
CA ALA A 64 4.82 -6.80 -4.13
C ALA A 64 4.46 -5.87 -5.29
N THR A 65 5.05 -4.67 -5.30
CA THR A 65 4.92 -3.75 -6.43
C THR A 65 6.14 -3.86 -7.32
N THR A 66 5.92 -4.06 -8.62
CA THR A 66 6.97 -4.00 -9.63
C THR A 66 6.59 -3.04 -10.76
N TRP A 67 7.60 -2.53 -11.45
CA TRP A 67 7.48 -1.61 -12.58
C TRP A 67 8.09 -2.25 -13.82
N THR A 68 7.34 -2.32 -14.91
CA THR A 68 7.77 -3.00 -16.14
C THR A 68 7.66 -2.05 -17.31
N VAL A 69 8.67 -2.05 -18.18
CA VAL A 69 8.58 -1.41 -19.51
C VAL A 69 7.90 -2.39 -20.45
N GLU A 70 6.80 -1.97 -21.06
CA GLU A 70 6.11 -2.72 -22.10
C GLU A 70 6.33 -2.04 -23.46
N ALA A 71 6.37 -2.86 -24.52
CA ALA A 71 6.41 -2.39 -25.90
C ALA A 71 5.17 -2.88 -26.65
N GLN A 72 4.63 -2.04 -27.52
CA GLN A 72 3.53 -2.42 -28.40
C GLN A 72 4.06 -3.16 -29.62
N ARG A 73 3.59 -4.40 -29.80
CA ARG A 73 3.90 -5.23 -30.97
C ARG A 73 3.08 -4.79 -32.18
N ALA A 74 3.46 -5.27 -33.37
CA ALA A 74 2.76 -4.97 -34.63
C ALA A 74 1.27 -5.42 -34.62
N ASN A 75 0.91 -6.40 -33.81
CA ASN A 75 -0.47 -6.86 -33.62
C ASN A 75 -1.26 -6.01 -32.59
N GLY A 76 -0.71 -4.89 -32.12
CA GLY A 76 -1.33 -3.99 -31.15
C GLY A 76 -1.23 -4.43 -29.68
N GLN A 77 -0.75 -5.65 -29.40
CA GLN A 77 -0.60 -6.16 -28.03
C GLN A 77 0.61 -5.52 -27.35
N TRP A 78 0.45 -5.23 -26.06
CA TRP A 78 1.53 -4.79 -25.19
C TRP A 78 2.18 -5.99 -24.52
N THR A 79 3.50 -6.08 -24.59
CA THR A 79 4.26 -7.17 -23.97
C THR A 79 5.41 -6.63 -23.15
N GLY A 80 5.72 -7.28 -22.04
CA GLY A 80 6.90 -6.98 -21.23
C GLY A 80 8.16 -6.98 -22.09
N TYR A 81 8.85 -5.85 -22.12
CA TYR A 81 10.05 -5.62 -22.91
C TYR A 81 11.31 -5.73 -22.07
N ALA A 82 11.23 -5.38 -20.79
CA ALA A 82 12.32 -5.46 -19.82
C ALA A 82 11.90 -6.26 -18.56
N PRO A 83 12.86 -6.80 -17.80
CA PRO A 83 12.57 -7.39 -16.49
C PRO A 83 11.89 -6.40 -15.54
N PRO A 84 10.98 -6.87 -14.65
CA PRO A 84 10.34 -6.00 -13.66
C PRO A 84 11.36 -5.38 -12.71
N ARG A 85 11.16 -4.10 -12.38
CA ARG A 85 11.99 -3.31 -11.45
C ARG A 85 11.26 -3.11 -10.12
N GLY A 86 12.03 -3.03 -9.04
CA GLY A 86 11.49 -2.71 -7.72
C GLY A 86 11.09 -1.23 -7.58
N ARG A 87 11.69 -0.35 -8.41
CA ARG A 87 11.49 1.10 -8.35
C ARG A 87 11.04 1.66 -9.69
N ARG A 88 10.20 2.70 -9.65
CA ARG A 88 9.72 3.41 -10.84
C ARG A 88 10.86 4.09 -11.60
N SER A 89 11.83 4.68 -10.89
CA SER A 89 12.96 5.39 -11.51
C SER A 89 13.79 4.48 -12.41
N GLU A 90 14.08 3.26 -11.96
CA GLU A 90 14.83 2.26 -12.74
C GLU A 90 14.08 1.88 -14.03
N ALA A 91 12.75 1.73 -13.96
CA ALA A 91 11.93 1.46 -15.15
C ALA A 91 11.89 2.64 -16.12
N LEU A 92 11.94 3.89 -15.62
CA LEU A 92 12.02 5.10 -16.44
C LEU A 92 13.40 5.26 -17.10
N GLU A 93 14.48 4.89 -16.41
CA GLU A 93 15.83 4.85 -16.99
C GLU A 93 15.92 3.83 -18.13
N ASP A 94 15.31 2.65 -17.94
CA ASP A 94 15.20 1.66 -19.01
C ASP A 94 14.35 2.21 -20.17
N LEU A 95 13.19 2.81 -19.90
CA LEU A 95 12.35 3.44 -20.94
C LEU A 95 13.15 4.45 -21.78
N ALA A 96 13.85 5.39 -21.14
CA ALA A 96 14.65 6.41 -21.82
C ALA A 96 15.76 5.80 -22.69
N ARG A 97 16.39 4.71 -22.22
CA ARG A 97 17.40 3.97 -23.00
C ARG A 97 16.80 3.38 -24.29
N TRP A 98 15.56 2.89 -24.23
CA TRP A 98 14.90 2.23 -25.35
C TRP A 98 14.23 3.19 -26.32
N GLU A 99 13.69 4.30 -25.84
CA GLU A 99 13.19 5.39 -26.70
C GLU A 99 14.30 6.02 -27.54
N ALA A 100 15.56 5.95 -27.09
CA ALA A 100 16.73 6.38 -27.85
C ALA A 100 17.16 5.38 -28.96
N SER A 101 16.54 4.19 -29.04
CA SER A 101 16.87 3.16 -30.02
C SER A 101 16.14 3.38 -31.35
N PRO A 102 16.77 3.14 -32.51
CA PRO A 102 16.17 3.36 -33.84
C PRO A 102 15.00 2.41 -34.18
N ALA A 103 14.76 1.36 -33.40
CA ALA A 103 13.60 0.48 -33.54
C ALA A 103 12.45 1.00 -32.64
N SER A 104 11.78 2.08 -33.06
CA SER A 104 10.77 2.75 -32.23
C SER A 104 9.43 2.01 -32.23
N TRP A 105 9.33 0.96 -31.42
CA TRP A 105 8.02 0.51 -30.96
C TRP A 105 7.50 1.51 -29.93
N PRO A 106 6.18 1.77 -29.85
CA PRO A 106 5.63 2.51 -28.72
C PRO A 106 5.97 1.80 -27.42
N TYR A 107 6.56 2.53 -26.47
CA TYR A 107 6.90 2.01 -25.13
C TYR A 107 6.03 2.67 -24.05
N ARG A 108 5.82 1.96 -22.94
CA ARG A 108 5.17 2.51 -21.74
C ARG A 108 5.71 1.86 -20.47
N VAL A 109 5.59 2.56 -19.35
CA VAL A 109 5.87 2.00 -18.03
C VAL A 109 4.56 1.64 -17.34
N VAL A 110 4.44 0.40 -16.88
CA VAL A 110 3.27 -0.14 -16.17
C VAL A 110 3.66 -0.52 -14.75
N ARG A 111 2.74 -0.29 -13.80
CA ARG A 111 2.84 -0.74 -12.41
C ARG A 111 2.04 -2.03 -12.24
N THR A 112 2.67 -3.07 -11.71
CA THR A 112 2.00 -4.30 -11.30
C THR A 112 2.05 -4.40 -9.78
N THR A 113 0.88 -4.53 -9.15
CA THR A 113 0.77 -4.74 -7.71
C THR A 113 0.19 -6.14 -7.47
N THR A 114 1.00 -7.04 -6.93
CA THR A 114 0.56 -8.39 -6.57
C THR A 114 0.08 -8.38 -5.13
N ILE A 115 -1.23 -8.60 -4.95
CA ILE A 115 -1.86 -8.78 -3.65
C ILE A 115 -2.05 -10.28 -3.46
N THR A 116 -1.45 -10.84 -2.41
CA THR A 116 -1.70 -12.23 -2.02
C THR A 116 -2.78 -12.23 -0.95
N THR A 117 -3.95 -12.79 -1.27
CA THR A 117 -4.99 -13.05 -0.28
C THR A 117 -4.69 -14.38 0.39
N ILE A 118 -4.64 -14.40 1.71
CA ILE A 118 -4.60 -15.65 2.48
C ILE A 118 -6.04 -16.00 2.80
N GLU A 119 -6.54 -17.06 2.18
CA GLU A 119 -7.82 -17.65 2.57
C GLU A 119 -7.61 -18.36 3.91
N GLN A 120 -8.33 -17.95 4.95
CA GLN A 120 -8.33 -18.68 6.21
C GLN A 120 -8.95 -20.07 5.98
N PRO A 121 -8.33 -21.15 6.47
CA PRO A 121 -8.96 -22.46 6.42
C PRO A 121 -10.28 -22.42 7.22
N PRO A 122 -11.32 -23.15 6.81
CA PRO A 122 -12.59 -23.17 7.52
C PRO A 122 -12.36 -23.59 8.97
N THR A 123 -12.84 -22.77 9.90
CA THR A 123 -12.76 -23.03 11.33
C THR A 123 -13.46 -24.35 11.60
N LYS A 124 -12.76 -25.29 12.24
CA LYS A 124 -13.24 -26.64 12.55
C LYS A 124 -14.49 -26.53 13.45
N GLY A 125 -15.68 -26.54 12.86
CA GLY A 125 -16.95 -26.33 13.58
C GLY A 125 -18.19 -26.21 12.71
N GLU A 126 -18.06 -25.80 11.44
CA GLU A 126 -19.18 -25.83 10.48
C GLU A 126 -18.96 -26.96 9.46
N GLN A 127 -19.48 -28.14 9.78
CA GLN A 127 -19.98 -29.06 8.77
C GLN A 127 -21.50 -29.22 8.99
N PRO A 128 -22.30 -29.27 7.90
CA PRO A 128 -23.76 -29.36 7.95
C PRO A 128 -24.28 -30.66 8.58
#